data_AF-A0A1H0BV02-F1
#
_entry.id   AF-A0A1H0BV02-F1
#
_cell.length_a   1.000
_cell.length_b   1.000
_cell.length_c   1.000
_cell.angle_alpha   90.00
_cell.angle_beta   90.00
_cell.angle_gamma   90.00
#
_symmetry.space_group_name_H-M   'P 1'
#
loop_
_entity.id
_entity.type
_entity.pdbx_description
1 polymer ?
#
loop_
_entity_poly.entity_id
_entity_poly.type
_entity_poly.pdbx_seq_one_letter_code
_entity_poly.pdbx_strand_id
1 'polypeptide(L)'
;MMPVETAEEAKKDATYLKALKDLIYQCADDDFIISFRGSEWLGLAPHIEEDVAFSSITQNTMGHAVMFYSLLEELGEGKADALAHERQPDERRNAVYLEKKNGEGSYLGEPYYDWALTVVRNFLYETFKKVKLKAITNSSYQPLANVAEKVLMEQPYHLSHWRIWVEQLLASTEDARSRLEERLEEAWYAFGDVLELGQYATEMEHFQLMIGEDELKELWLEEVKTTIKDLPNGTPKKQLGSGREGEHTADFDQALEVLSEVYVSDENAIW
;
A
#
# COMPACT_ATOMS: atom_id res chain seq x y z
N MET A 1 17.88 -21.17 0.31
CA MET A 1 18.91 -20.40 1.05
C MET A 1 18.74 -20.68 2.54
N MET A 2 19.77 -20.56 3.38
CA MET A 2 19.57 -20.61 4.84
C MET A 2 18.86 -19.33 5.28
N PRO A 3 17.95 -19.37 6.27
CA PRO A 3 17.28 -18.17 6.76
C PRO A 3 18.30 -17.20 7.36
N VAL A 4 18.08 -15.91 7.13
CA VAL A 4 18.78 -14.77 7.72
C VAL A 4 17.95 -14.32 8.92
N GLU A 5 18.49 -14.51 10.12
CA GLU A 5 17.71 -14.36 11.36
C GLU A 5 17.85 -12.96 11.96
N THR A 6 18.88 -12.20 11.57
CA THR A 6 19.20 -10.90 12.17
C THR A 6 19.59 -9.83 11.16
N ALA A 7 19.40 -8.56 11.52
CA ALA A 7 19.86 -7.43 10.71
C ALA A 7 21.38 -7.45 10.46
N GLU A 8 22.17 -7.92 11.43
CA GLU A 8 23.64 -8.03 11.29
C GLU A 8 24.06 -9.11 10.28
N GLU A 9 23.26 -10.16 10.11
CA GLU A 9 23.48 -11.14 9.06
C GLU A 9 23.10 -10.60 7.68
N ALA A 10 21.96 -9.90 7.58
CA ALA A 10 21.53 -9.25 6.35
C ALA A 10 22.60 -8.26 5.83
N LYS A 11 23.25 -7.52 6.75
CA LYS A 11 24.30 -6.54 6.43
C LYS A 11 25.59 -7.15 5.84
N LYS A 12 25.78 -8.48 5.89
CA LYS A 12 26.99 -9.15 5.36
C LYS A 12 27.01 -9.23 3.83
N ASP A 13 25.86 -9.18 3.18
CA ASP A 13 25.73 -9.17 1.73
C ASP A 13 25.05 -7.87 1.30
N ALA A 14 25.81 -7.00 0.64
CA ALA A 14 25.33 -5.68 0.24
C ALA A 14 24.23 -5.74 -0.83
N THR A 15 24.21 -6.77 -1.68
CA THR A 15 23.18 -6.93 -2.71
C THR A 15 21.88 -7.43 -2.08
N TYR A 16 21.98 -8.41 -1.19
CA TYR A 16 20.86 -8.88 -0.37
C TYR A 16 20.23 -7.73 0.42
N LEU A 17 21.06 -6.95 1.11
CA LEU A 17 20.61 -5.84 1.95
C LEU A 17 19.84 -4.79 1.16
N LYS A 18 20.29 -4.44 -0.05
CA LYS A 18 19.59 -3.46 -0.91
C LYS A 18 18.22 -3.96 -1.34
N ALA A 19 18.13 -5.19 -1.84
CA ALA A 19 16.87 -5.79 -2.25
C ALA A 19 15.90 -5.93 -1.06
N LEU A 20 16.40 -6.33 0.11
CA LEU A 20 15.61 -6.41 1.34
C LEU A 20 15.06 -5.04 1.77
N LYS A 21 15.91 -4.02 1.82
CA LYS A 21 15.51 -2.66 2.21
C LYS A 21 14.46 -2.11 1.26
N ASP A 22 14.67 -2.24 -0.04
CA ASP A 22 13.71 -1.76 -1.04
C ASP A 22 12.35 -2.45 -0.90
N LEU A 23 12.33 -3.78 -0.71
CA LEU A 23 11.08 -4.51 -0.45
C LEU A 23 10.35 -4.01 0.81
N ILE A 24 11.09 -3.75 1.90
CA ILE A 24 10.48 -3.24 3.14
C ILE A 24 9.98 -1.80 2.96
N TYR A 25 10.72 -0.95 2.24
CA TYR A 25 10.25 0.40 1.90
C TYR A 25 8.97 0.37 1.07
N GLN A 26 8.85 -0.53 0.09
CA GLN A 26 7.61 -0.68 -0.67
C GLN A 26 6.42 -1.00 0.24
N CYS A 27 6.59 -1.94 1.18
CA CYS A 27 5.53 -2.30 2.13
C CYS A 27 5.19 -1.15 3.09
N ALA A 28 6.22 -0.47 3.62
CA ALA A 28 6.04 0.65 4.54
C ALA A 28 5.34 1.83 3.86
N ASP A 29 5.83 2.22 2.68
CA ASP A 29 5.36 3.40 1.96
C ASP A 29 3.95 3.20 1.40
N ASP A 30 3.63 2.01 0.87
CA ASP A 30 2.26 1.69 0.42
C ASP A 30 1.26 1.82 1.57
N ASP A 31 1.58 1.24 2.74
CA ASP A 31 0.73 1.29 3.93
C ASP A 31 0.63 2.72 4.50
N PHE A 32 1.72 3.46 4.50
CA PHE A 32 1.76 4.84 4.99
C PHE A 32 0.85 5.75 4.17
N ILE A 33 0.99 5.72 2.84
CA ILE A 33 0.20 6.60 1.97
C ILE A 33 -1.27 6.21 1.91
N ILE A 34 -1.59 4.91 1.87
CA ILE A 34 -3.00 4.48 1.85
C ILE A 34 -3.69 4.83 3.16
N SER A 35 -2.99 4.72 4.29
CA SER A 35 -3.53 5.16 5.59
C SER A 35 -3.72 6.66 5.66
N PHE A 36 -2.82 7.46 5.10
CA PHE A 36 -3.05 8.89 4.98
C PHE A 36 -4.34 9.18 4.19
N ARG A 37 -4.48 8.59 3.00
CA ARG A 37 -5.68 8.75 2.18
C ARG A 37 -6.94 8.24 2.89
N GLY A 38 -6.84 7.20 3.72
CA GLY A 38 -7.93 6.75 4.58
C GLY A 38 -8.29 7.77 5.66
N SER A 39 -7.30 8.41 6.28
CA SER A 39 -7.52 9.38 7.37
C SER A 39 -8.28 10.62 6.91
N GLU A 40 -8.13 11.01 5.64
CA GLU A 40 -8.85 12.13 5.05
C GLU A 40 -10.37 11.92 5.08
N TRP A 41 -10.86 10.67 5.13
CA TRP A 41 -12.28 10.34 5.14
C TRP A 41 -12.97 10.49 6.51
N LEU A 42 -12.23 10.75 7.59
CA LEU A 42 -12.81 10.79 8.93
C LEU A 42 -13.93 11.84 9.05
N GLY A 43 -15.17 11.37 9.24
CA GLY A 43 -16.37 12.19 9.34
C GLY A 43 -16.99 12.56 7.98
N LEU A 44 -16.49 11.97 6.89
CA LEU A 44 -16.92 12.19 5.52
C LEU A 44 -17.34 10.89 4.82
N ALA A 45 -17.25 9.74 5.48
CA ALA A 45 -17.70 8.48 4.91
C ALA A 45 -19.23 8.51 4.65
N PRO A 46 -19.75 7.64 3.77
CA PRO A 46 -21.17 7.66 3.39
C PRO A 46 -22.15 7.47 4.56
N HIS A 47 -21.72 6.81 5.64
CA HIS A 47 -22.49 6.64 6.87
C HIS A 47 -21.57 6.39 8.07
N ILE A 48 -22.12 6.55 9.28
CA ILE A 48 -21.35 6.54 10.55
C ILE A 48 -20.65 5.20 10.79
N GLU A 49 -21.30 4.08 10.48
CA GLU A 49 -20.69 2.75 10.61
C GLU A 49 -19.47 2.61 9.71
N GLU A 50 -19.48 3.27 8.55
CA GLU A 50 -18.35 3.26 7.63
C GLU A 50 -17.21 4.13 8.15
N ASP A 51 -17.51 5.31 8.70
CA ASP A 51 -16.50 6.14 9.36
C ASP A 51 -15.74 5.33 10.43
N VAL A 52 -16.46 4.55 11.26
CA VAL A 52 -15.85 3.72 12.30
C VAL A 52 -15.02 2.59 11.70
N ALA A 53 -15.58 1.83 10.74
CA ALA A 53 -14.89 0.69 10.14
C ALA A 53 -13.63 1.13 9.38
N PHE A 54 -13.76 2.14 8.51
CA PHE A 54 -12.64 2.62 7.70
C PHE A 54 -11.56 3.30 8.56
N SER A 55 -11.95 4.04 9.60
CA SER A 55 -10.96 4.59 10.55
C SER A 55 -10.18 3.49 11.27
N SER A 56 -10.84 2.39 11.66
CA SER A 56 -10.15 1.23 12.25
C SER A 56 -9.14 0.63 11.28
N ILE A 57 -9.57 0.31 10.05
CA ILE A 57 -8.70 -0.26 9.01
C ILE A 57 -7.50 0.66 8.72
N THR A 58 -7.76 1.96 8.65
CA THR A 58 -6.75 3.00 8.42
C THR A 58 -5.73 3.05 9.55
N GLN A 59 -6.18 3.02 10.80
CA GLN A 59 -5.30 3.01 11.98
C GLN A 59 -4.45 1.75 12.03
N ASN A 60 -5.04 0.58 11.79
CA ASN A 60 -4.33 -0.69 11.73
C ASN A 60 -3.24 -0.65 10.64
N THR A 61 -3.59 -0.16 9.45
CA THR A 61 -2.66 -0.04 8.32
C THR A 61 -1.52 0.95 8.59
N MET A 62 -1.77 2.04 9.33
CA MET A 62 -0.70 2.93 9.77
C MET A 62 0.24 2.23 10.76
N GLY A 63 -0.32 1.42 11.66
CA GLY A 63 0.45 0.56 12.55
C GLY A 63 1.35 -0.43 11.80
N HIS A 64 0.87 -0.97 10.67
CA HIS A 64 1.68 -1.84 9.80
C HIS A 64 2.86 -1.08 9.19
N ALA A 65 2.66 0.15 8.70
CA ALA A 65 3.75 1.00 8.19
C ALA A 65 4.83 1.22 9.27
N VAL A 66 4.43 1.50 10.52
CA VAL A 66 5.36 1.65 11.65
C VAL A 66 6.19 0.38 11.89
N MET A 67 5.58 -0.81 11.80
CA MET A 67 6.31 -2.08 11.92
C MET A 67 7.39 -2.23 10.84
N PHE A 68 7.07 -1.87 9.59
CA PHE A 68 8.03 -1.94 8.49
C PHE A 68 9.14 -0.88 8.60
N TYR A 69 8.83 0.36 8.98
CA TYR A 69 9.86 1.37 9.25
C TYR A 69 10.77 0.98 10.41
N SER A 70 10.24 0.31 11.43
CA SER A 70 11.06 -0.21 12.54
C SER A 70 12.07 -1.26 12.06
N LEU A 71 11.70 -2.13 11.11
CA LEU A 71 12.66 -3.07 10.49
C LEU A 71 13.76 -2.33 9.72
N LEU A 72 13.42 -1.26 9.00
CA LEU A 72 14.40 -0.44 8.29
C LEU A 72 15.38 0.26 9.26
N GLU A 73 14.88 0.71 10.41
CA GLU A 73 15.70 1.25 11.49
C GLU A 73 16.71 0.22 12.02
N GLU A 74 16.27 -1.02 12.29
CA GLU A 74 17.17 -2.12 12.69
C GLU A 74 18.23 -2.43 11.61
N LEU A 75 17.86 -2.30 10.34
CA LEU A 75 18.76 -2.45 9.18
C LEU A 75 19.68 -1.22 8.97
N GLY A 76 19.58 -0.21 9.82
CA GLY A 76 20.47 0.94 9.88
C GLY A 76 20.15 2.07 8.89
N GLU A 77 18.90 2.19 8.45
CA GLU A 77 18.48 3.28 7.55
C GLU A 77 18.28 4.63 8.26
N GLY A 78 18.09 4.62 9.57
CA GLY A 78 17.76 5.82 10.35
C GLY A 78 16.60 5.55 11.29
N LYS A 79 16.19 6.56 12.07
CA LYS A 79 15.05 6.44 12.97
C LYS A 79 13.75 6.28 12.17
N ALA A 80 12.85 5.40 12.62
CA ALA A 80 11.59 5.16 11.93
C ALA A 80 10.79 6.44 11.62
N ASP A 81 10.70 7.38 12.56
CA ASP A 81 9.98 8.65 12.35
C ASP A 81 10.62 9.50 11.24
N ALA A 82 11.95 9.59 11.20
CA ALA A 82 12.66 10.31 10.15
C ALA A 82 12.43 9.64 8.77
N LEU A 83 12.44 8.30 8.73
CA LEU A 83 12.12 7.54 7.51
C LEU A 83 10.69 7.80 7.02
N ALA A 84 9.74 7.99 7.95
CA ALA A 84 8.35 8.27 7.62
C ALA A 84 8.12 9.72 7.18
N HIS A 85 8.82 10.70 7.78
CA HIS A 85 8.47 12.13 7.63
C HIS A 85 9.49 12.98 6.86
N GLU A 86 10.79 12.62 6.82
CA GLU A 86 11.83 13.48 6.23
C GLU A 86 12.19 13.11 4.77
N ARG A 87 11.91 11.87 4.36
CA ARG A 87 12.25 11.38 3.01
C ARG A 87 11.48 12.13 1.92
N GLN A 88 12.22 12.57 0.91
CA GLN A 88 11.73 13.25 -0.29
C GLN A 88 10.94 12.30 -1.20
N PRO A 89 10.10 12.80 -2.12
CA PRO A 89 9.29 11.97 -3.00
C PRO A 89 10.09 10.90 -3.77
N ASP A 90 11.26 11.24 -4.32
CA ASP A 90 12.09 10.31 -5.12
C ASP A 90 12.74 9.17 -4.31
N GLU A 91 12.76 9.31 -2.98
CA GLU A 91 13.22 8.29 -2.04
C GLU A 91 12.11 7.33 -1.60
N ARG A 92 10.86 7.60 -1.99
CA ARG A 92 9.69 6.80 -1.63
C ARG A 92 9.49 5.67 -2.63
N ARG A 93 8.82 4.62 -2.17
CA ARG A 93 8.57 3.39 -2.94
C ARG A 93 7.11 3.01 -3.00
N ASN A 94 6.19 3.87 -2.55
CA ASN A 94 4.77 3.57 -2.67
C ASN A 94 4.35 3.55 -4.14
N ALA A 95 3.37 2.73 -4.48
CA ALA A 95 2.85 2.71 -5.83
C ALA A 95 1.99 3.95 -6.15
N VAL A 96 2.06 4.43 -7.39
CA VAL A 96 1.47 5.72 -7.83
C VAL A 96 -0.06 5.72 -7.76
N TYR A 97 -0.72 4.58 -7.88
CA TYR A 97 -2.18 4.55 -7.76
C TYR A 97 -2.65 4.78 -6.31
N LEU A 98 -1.82 4.46 -5.31
CA LEU A 98 -2.21 4.53 -3.90
C LEU A 98 -2.19 5.97 -3.36
N GLU A 99 -1.30 6.81 -3.90
CA GLU A 99 -1.19 8.24 -3.54
C GLU A 99 -2.29 9.12 -4.13
N LYS A 100 -3.07 8.64 -5.09
CA LYS A 100 -4.14 9.41 -5.74
C LYS A 100 -5.05 10.05 -4.70
N LYS A 101 -5.35 11.34 -4.84
CA LYS A 101 -6.27 12.02 -3.91
C LYS A 101 -7.68 11.42 -3.97
N ASN A 102 -8.41 11.51 -2.86
CA ASN A 102 -9.76 10.94 -2.74
C ASN A 102 -10.79 11.61 -3.65
N GLY A 103 -10.53 12.82 -4.15
CA GLY A 103 -11.40 13.55 -5.05
C GLY A 103 -10.98 15.01 -5.17
N GLU A 104 -11.92 15.88 -5.53
CA GLU A 104 -11.68 17.32 -5.55
C GLU A 104 -11.85 17.95 -4.16
N GLY A 105 -11.29 19.14 -3.98
CA GLY A 105 -11.29 19.82 -2.69
C GLY A 105 -10.28 19.25 -1.70
N SER A 106 -10.39 19.69 -0.45
CA SER A 106 -9.53 19.27 0.66
C SER A 106 -10.36 19.18 1.94
N TYR A 107 -9.90 18.40 2.92
CA TYR A 107 -10.54 18.32 4.24
C TYR A 107 -10.77 19.69 4.90
N LEU A 108 -9.81 20.62 4.78
CA LEU A 108 -9.91 21.99 5.33
C LEU A 108 -10.83 22.93 4.51
N GLY A 109 -11.36 22.47 3.37
CA GLY A 109 -12.19 23.23 2.44
C GLY A 109 -13.54 22.56 2.24
N GLU A 110 -13.95 22.42 0.97
CA GLU A 110 -15.16 21.67 0.59
C GLU A 110 -14.74 20.35 -0.07
N PRO A 111 -14.62 19.25 0.70
CA PRO A 111 -14.20 17.95 0.15
C PRO A 111 -15.31 17.34 -0.71
N TYR A 112 -14.98 17.03 -1.97
CA TYR A 112 -15.81 16.29 -2.91
C TYR A 112 -15.13 14.97 -3.25
N TYR A 113 -15.13 14.07 -2.28
CA TYR A 113 -14.45 12.78 -2.39
C TYR A 113 -15.30 11.74 -3.12
N ASP A 114 -14.64 10.87 -3.87
CA ASP A 114 -15.24 9.81 -4.65
C ASP A 114 -15.16 8.48 -3.91
N TRP A 115 -16.29 8.05 -3.35
CA TRP A 115 -16.38 6.79 -2.62
C TRP A 115 -16.08 5.57 -3.52
N ALA A 116 -16.48 5.61 -4.80
CA ALA A 116 -16.22 4.51 -5.73
C ALA A 116 -14.71 4.31 -5.95
N LEU A 117 -13.95 5.41 -6.03
CA LEU A 117 -12.49 5.36 -6.11
C LEU A 117 -11.90 4.71 -4.86
N THR A 118 -12.34 5.14 -3.68
CA THR A 118 -11.88 4.58 -2.39
C THR A 118 -12.14 3.08 -2.31
N VAL A 119 -13.34 2.62 -2.68
CA VAL A 119 -13.68 1.20 -2.68
C VAL A 119 -12.80 0.41 -3.65
N VAL A 120 -12.65 0.86 -4.90
CA VAL A 120 -11.81 0.16 -5.89
C VAL A 120 -10.35 0.13 -5.45
N ARG A 121 -9.77 1.26 -5.03
CA ARG A 121 -8.38 1.35 -4.61
C ARG A 121 -8.10 0.41 -3.44
N ASN A 122 -8.91 0.47 -2.39
CA ASN A 122 -8.68 -0.36 -1.22
C ASN A 122 -8.97 -1.84 -1.50
N PHE A 123 -10.03 -2.18 -2.23
CA PHE A 123 -10.28 -3.58 -2.59
C PHE A 123 -9.10 -4.20 -3.36
N LEU A 124 -8.61 -3.52 -4.40
CA LEU A 124 -7.49 -4.01 -5.21
C LEU A 124 -6.19 -4.07 -4.39
N TYR A 125 -5.92 -3.06 -3.56
CA TYR A 125 -4.73 -3.00 -2.71
C TYR A 125 -4.77 -4.05 -1.59
N GLU A 126 -5.86 -4.17 -0.83
CA GLU A 126 -5.97 -5.16 0.24
C GLU A 126 -5.92 -6.60 -0.30
N THR A 127 -6.40 -6.81 -1.53
CA THR A 127 -6.22 -8.07 -2.26
C THR A 127 -4.74 -8.34 -2.56
N PHE A 128 -4.03 -7.33 -3.09
CA PHE A 128 -2.60 -7.43 -3.39
C PHE A 128 -1.77 -7.62 -2.13
N LYS A 129 -1.98 -6.79 -1.11
CA LYS A 129 -1.32 -6.86 0.19
C LYS A 129 -1.47 -8.24 0.82
N LYS A 130 -2.66 -8.86 0.79
CA LYS A 130 -2.84 -10.24 1.26
C LYS A 130 -1.94 -11.24 0.52
N VAL A 131 -1.87 -11.17 -0.80
CA VAL A 131 -1.01 -12.05 -1.62
C VAL A 131 0.47 -11.78 -1.33
N LYS A 132 0.87 -10.50 -1.33
CA LYS A 132 2.24 -10.06 -1.07
C LYS A 132 2.71 -10.54 0.31
N LEU A 133 1.94 -10.31 1.36
CA LEU A 133 2.28 -10.73 2.71
C LEU A 133 2.39 -12.26 2.84
N LYS A 134 1.47 -13.03 2.23
CA LYS A 134 1.56 -14.50 2.21
C LYS A 134 2.82 -15.01 1.53
N ALA A 135 3.30 -14.32 0.51
CA ALA A 135 4.59 -14.64 -0.10
C ALA A 135 5.74 -14.29 0.87
N ILE A 136 5.68 -13.10 1.49
CA ILE A 136 6.69 -12.61 2.45
C ILE A 136 6.81 -13.50 3.70
N THR A 137 5.76 -14.21 4.14
CA THR A 137 5.92 -15.17 5.25
C THR A 137 6.91 -16.31 4.95
N ASN A 138 7.24 -16.52 3.67
CA ASN A 138 8.26 -17.48 3.23
C ASN A 138 9.60 -16.80 2.89
N SER A 139 9.76 -15.51 3.23
CA SER A 139 10.97 -14.74 2.99
C SER A 139 12.17 -15.36 3.70
N SER A 140 13.34 -15.31 3.06
CA SER A 140 14.60 -15.70 3.68
C SER A 140 14.99 -14.80 4.84
N TYR A 141 14.43 -13.60 4.97
CA TYR A 141 14.66 -12.72 6.12
C TYR A 141 13.59 -12.93 7.20
N GLN A 142 13.96 -13.63 8.27
CA GLN A 142 13.01 -14.06 9.32
C GLN A 142 12.29 -12.88 10.02
N PRO A 143 12.94 -11.75 10.35
CA PRO A 143 12.24 -10.62 10.95
C PRO A 143 11.10 -10.06 10.09
N LEU A 144 11.30 -9.96 8.77
CA LEU A 144 10.26 -9.52 7.84
C LEU A 144 9.14 -10.57 7.71
N ALA A 145 9.48 -11.86 7.64
CA ALA A 145 8.48 -12.93 7.64
C ALA A 145 7.57 -12.87 8.89
N ASN A 146 8.17 -12.66 10.07
CA ASN A 146 7.44 -12.53 11.34
C ASN A 146 6.52 -11.30 11.37
N VAL A 147 6.95 -10.16 10.81
CA VAL A 147 6.08 -8.98 10.68
C VAL A 147 4.93 -9.27 9.73
N ALA A 148 5.18 -9.90 8.59
CA ALA A 148 4.14 -10.25 7.64
C ALA A 148 3.08 -11.21 8.23
N GLU A 149 3.50 -12.19 9.05
CA GLU A 149 2.58 -13.06 9.79
C GLU A 149 1.67 -12.28 10.73
N LYS A 150 2.21 -11.28 11.44
CA LYS A 150 1.43 -10.43 12.35
C LYS A 150 0.41 -9.59 11.59
N VAL A 151 0.84 -8.91 10.53
CA VAL A 151 -0.02 -8.08 9.67
C VAL A 151 -1.14 -8.92 9.05
N LEU A 152 -0.83 -10.16 8.63
CA LEU A 152 -1.80 -11.08 8.06
C LEU A 152 -2.92 -11.50 9.02
N MET A 153 -2.78 -11.32 10.33
CA MET A 153 -3.86 -11.62 11.27
C MET A 153 -5.04 -10.65 11.11
N GLU A 154 -4.77 -9.41 10.69
CA GLU A 154 -5.78 -8.35 10.54
C GLU A 154 -6.32 -8.27 9.09
N GLN A 155 -5.49 -8.65 8.12
CA GLN A 155 -5.80 -8.59 6.68
C GLN A 155 -7.14 -9.22 6.25
N PRO A 156 -7.62 -10.36 6.81
CA PRO A 156 -8.91 -10.91 6.44
C PRO A 156 -10.09 -9.98 6.74
N TYR A 157 -10.02 -9.21 7.83
CA TYR A 157 -11.06 -8.24 8.19
C TYR A 157 -11.09 -7.09 7.18
N HIS A 158 -9.92 -6.51 6.87
CA HIS A 158 -9.80 -5.41 5.90
C HIS A 158 -10.34 -5.81 4.53
N LEU A 159 -9.88 -6.95 4.00
CA LEU A 159 -10.32 -7.43 2.70
C LEU A 159 -11.82 -7.76 2.68
N SER A 160 -12.35 -8.35 3.76
CA SER A 160 -13.78 -8.65 3.85
C SER A 160 -14.62 -7.37 3.80
N HIS A 161 -14.17 -6.29 4.44
CA HIS A 161 -14.85 -5.00 4.43
C HIS A 161 -15.01 -4.45 3.00
N TRP A 162 -13.91 -4.38 2.26
CA TRP A 162 -13.94 -3.83 0.90
C TRP A 162 -14.65 -4.73 -0.11
N ARG A 163 -14.63 -6.06 0.09
CA ARG A 163 -15.45 -6.99 -0.68
C ARG A 163 -16.93 -6.71 -0.55
N ILE A 164 -17.40 -6.50 0.68
CA ILE A 164 -18.81 -6.17 0.93
C ILE A 164 -19.19 -4.89 0.19
N TRP A 165 -18.33 -3.86 0.21
CA TRP A 165 -18.58 -2.62 -0.53
C TRP A 165 -18.65 -2.81 -2.04
N VAL A 166 -17.72 -3.56 -2.63
CA VAL A 166 -17.75 -3.90 -4.06
C VAL A 166 -19.04 -4.61 -4.40
N GLU A 167 -19.42 -5.65 -3.65
CA GLU A 167 -20.65 -6.42 -3.88
C GLU A 167 -21.90 -5.56 -3.75
N GLN A 168 -21.96 -4.71 -2.72
CA GLN A 168 -23.08 -3.79 -2.49
C GLN A 168 -23.23 -2.78 -3.64
N LEU A 169 -22.14 -2.13 -4.06
CA LEU A 169 -22.19 -1.14 -5.14
C LEU A 169 -22.55 -1.77 -6.48
N LEU A 170 -22.02 -2.96 -6.79
CA LEU A 170 -22.40 -3.72 -7.99
C LEU A 170 -23.87 -4.15 -7.98
N ALA A 171 -24.45 -4.45 -6.81
CA ALA A 171 -25.85 -4.86 -6.65
C ALA A 171 -26.82 -3.69 -6.39
N SER A 172 -26.34 -2.46 -6.34
CA SER A 172 -27.12 -1.26 -6.02
C SER A 172 -27.80 -0.67 -7.26
N THR A 173 -27.98 0.65 -7.28
CA THR A 173 -28.52 1.42 -8.40
C THR A 173 -27.57 1.41 -9.60
N GLU A 174 -28.10 1.70 -10.79
CA GLU A 174 -27.30 1.78 -12.01
C GLU A 174 -26.22 2.86 -11.93
N ASP A 175 -26.50 3.99 -11.26
CA ASP A 175 -25.53 5.06 -11.02
C ASP A 175 -24.34 4.57 -10.16
N ALA A 176 -24.64 3.90 -9.04
CA ALA A 176 -23.61 3.35 -8.14
C ALA A 176 -22.74 2.29 -8.85
N ARG A 177 -23.36 1.39 -9.62
CA ARG A 177 -22.66 0.39 -10.42
C ARG A 177 -21.76 1.06 -11.46
N SER A 178 -22.30 1.98 -12.26
CA SER A 178 -21.56 2.66 -13.33
C SER A 178 -20.35 3.42 -12.80
N ARG A 179 -20.48 4.10 -11.65
CA ARG A 179 -19.35 4.79 -11.01
C ARG A 179 -18.26 3.82 -10.55
N LEU A 180 -18.64 2.68 -9.95
CA LEU A 180 -17.67 1.67 -9.54
C LEU A 180 -16.94 1.06 -10.76
N GLU A 181 -17.68 0.71 -11.82
CA GLU A 181 -17.13 0.15 -13.06
C GLU A 181 -16.18 1.14 -13.76
N GLU A 182 -16.52 2.43 -13.78
CA GLU A 182 -15.64 3.48 -14.32
C GLU A 182 -14.32 3.57 -13.55
N ARG A 183 -14.38 3.52 -12.20
CA ARG A 183 -13.18 3.54 -11.36
C ARG A 183 -12.36 2.25 -11.50
N LEU A 184 -13.01 1.12 -11.70
CA LEU A 184 -12.34 -0.16 -11.98
C LEU A 184 -11.64 -0.13 -13.35
N GLU A 185 -12.27 0.45 -14.37
CA GLU A 185 -11.65 0.64 -15.68
C GLU A 185 -10.43 1.57 -15.56
N GLU A 186 -10.55 2.71 -14.86
CA GLU A 186 -9.42 3.61 -14.58
C GLU A 186 -8.27 2.86 -13.89
N ALA A 187 -8.58 2.09 -12.84
CA ALA A 187 -7.57 1.30 -12.13
C ALA A 187 -6.85 0.32 -13.07
N TRP A 188 -7.54 -0.28 -14.04
CA TRP A 188 -6.91 -1.18 -15.00
C TRP A 188 -5.85 -0.49 -15.90
N TYR A 189 -5.92 0.83 -16.07
CA TYR A 189 -4.90 1.58 -16.79
C TYR A 189 -3.74 2.06 -15.92
N ALA A 190 -3.88 2.06 -14.59
CA ALA A 190 -2.95 2.72 -13.68
C ALA A 190 -2.38 1.84 -12.54
N PHE A 191 -3.05 0.75 -12.18
CA PHE A 191 -2.71 -0.07 -11.00
C PHE A 191 -1.51 -1.00 -11.21
N GLY A 192 -0.95 -1.09 -12.42
CA GLY A 192 0.13 -2.01 -12.75
C GLY A 192 1.38 -1.85 -11.88
N ASP A 193 1.72 -0.61 -11.51
CA ASP A 193 2.86 -0.28 -10.64
C ASP A 193 2.74 -0.90 -9.23
N VAL A 194 1.52 -1.07 -8.73
CA VAL A 194 1.27 -1.73 -7.43
C VAL A 194 1.75 -3.18 -7.47
N LEU A 195 1.61 -3.84 -8.62
CA LEU A 195 1.91 -5.26 -8.84
C LEU A 195 3.38 -5.53 -9.23
N GLU A 196 4.21 -4.49 -9.30
CA GLU A 196 5.63 -4.58 -9.62
C GLU A 196 6.50 -4.45 -8.36
N LEU A 197 7.71 -5.00 -8.44
CA LEU A 197 8.73 -5.01 -7.40
C LEU A 197 9.93 -4.09 -7.71
N GLY A 198 9.89 -3.39 -8.85
CA GLY A 198 10.90 -2.39 -9.24
C GLY A 198 12.27 -2.99 -9.60
N GLN A 199 13.30 -2.14 -9.60
CA GLN A 199 14.64 -2.46 -10.09
C GLN A 199 15.32 -3.66 -9.41
N TYR A 200 14.92 -4.02 -8.18
CA TYR A 200 15.51 -5.13 -7.42
C TYR A 200 14.68 -6.42 -7.48
N ALA A 201 13.66 -6.51 -8.35
CA ALA A 201 12.79 -7.68 -8.45
C ALA A 201 13.57 -9.00 -8.63
N THR A 202 14.61 -8.99 -9.47
CA THR A 202 15.43 -10.18 -9.75
C THR A 202 16.21 -10.62 -8.52
N GLU A 203 16.80 -9.67 -7.79
CA GLU A 203 17.51 -9.93 -6.53
C GLU A 203 16.55 -10.40 -5.44
N MET A 204 15.37 -9.79 -5.31
CA MET A 204 14.35 -10.21 -4.35
C MET A 204 13.97 -11.68 -4.55
N GLU A 205 13.75 -12.10 -5.80
CA GLU A 205 13.47 -13.50 -6.14
C GLU A 205 14.68 -14.41 -5.90
N HIS A 206 15.87 -14.00 -6.37
CA HIS A 206 17.11 -14.76 -6.22
C HIS A 206 17.44 -15.08 -4.76
N PHE A 207 17.28 -14.08 -3.89
CA PHE A 207 17.52 -14.20 -2.45
C PHE A 207 16.34 -14.79 -1.68
N GLN A 208 15.25 -15.17 -2.37
CA GLN A 208 14.03 -15.70 -1.76
C GLN A 208 13.42 -14.73 -0.74
N LEU A 209 13.56 -13.42 -0.96
CA LEU A 209 12.89 -12.39 -0.17
C LEU A 209 11.43 -12.24 -0.57
N MET A 210 11.14 -12.48 -1.84
CA MET A 210 9.84 -12.40 -2.48
C MET A 210 9.73 -13.46 -3.60
N ILE A 211 8.52 -13.81 -3.99
CA ILE A 211 8.28 -14.57 -5.23
C ILE A 211 8.39 -13.65 -6.46
N GLY A 212 8.47 -14.22 -7.66
CA GLY A 212 8.54 -13.46 -8.91
C GLY A 212 7.28 -12.65 -9.21
N GLU A 213 7.41 -11.57 -9.98
CA GLU A 213 6.30 -10.66 -10.31
C GLU A 213 5.16 -11.32 -11.07
N ASP A 214 5.47 -12.23 -12.01
CA ASP A 214 4.45 -12.91 -12.81
C ASP A 214 3.56 -13.78 -11.92
N GLU A 215 4.16 -14.48 -10.95
CA GLU A 215 3.43 -15.28 -9.95
C GLU A 215 2.58 -14.39 -9.03
N LEU A 216 3.12 -13.23 -8.59
CA LEU A 216 2.34 -12.26 -7.82
C LEU A 216 1.11 -11.76 -8.57
N LYS A 217 1.29 -11.39 -9.84
CA LYS A 217 0.22 -10.88 -10.70
C LYS A 217 -0.85 -11.94 -10.95
N GLU A 218 -0.45 -13.19 -11.16
CA GLU A 218 -1.37 -14.32 -11.32
C GLU A 218 -2.20 -14.56 -10.05
N LEU A 219 -1.54 -14.75 -8.90
CA LEU A 219 -2.21 -14.98 -7.62
C LEU A 219 -3.13 -13.82 -7.22
N TRP A 220 -2.71 -12.59 -7.47
CA TRP A 220 -3.55 -11.41 -7.24
C TRP A 220 -4.80 -11.44 -8.12
N LEU A 221 -4.64 -11.70 -9.42
CA LEU A 221 -5.76 -11.73 -10.36
C LEU A 221 -6.76 -12.83 -10.02
N GLU A 222 -6.29 -14.00 -9.57
CA GLU A 222 -7.14 -15.08 -9.06
C GLU A 222 -7.96 -14.63 -7.84
N GLU A 223 -7.32 -13.97 -6.87
CA GLU A 223 -8.00 -13.49 -5.67
C GLU A 223 -9.01 -12.38 -5.99
N VAL A 224 -8.69 -11.46 -6.91
CA VAL A 224 -9.65 -10.42 -7.39
C VAL A 224 -10.88 -11.06 -8.03
N LYS A 225 -10.67 -12.09 -8.87
CA LYS A 225 -11.75 -12.80 -9.58
C LYS A 225 -12.73 -13.54 -8.67
N THR A 226 -12.36 -13.76 -7.40
CA THR A 226 -13.29 -14.32 -6.41
C THR A 226 -14.44 -13.37 -6.08
N THR A 227 -14.24 -12.06 -6.27
CA THR A 227 -15.23 -11.01 -5.97
C THR A 227 -15.78 -10.36 -7.25
N ILE A 228 -14.90 -9.96 -8.19
CA ILE A 228 -15.29 -9.32 -9.45
C ILE A 228 -15.01 -10.27 -10.61
N LYS A 229 -16.06 -10.78 -11.24
CA LYS A 229 -15.94 -11.75 -12.35
C LYS A 229 -15.63 -11.07 -13.68
N ASP A 230 -16.29 -9.96 -13.94
CA ASP A 230 -16.19 -9.21 -15.19
C ASP A 230 -15.17 -8.09 -15.02
N LEU A 231 -13.89 -8.44 -15.19
CA LEU A 231 -12.77 -7.50 -15.16
C LEU A 231 -12.46 -6.97 -16.56
N PRO A 232 -11.87 -5.78 -16.70
CA PRO A 232 -11.38 -5.31 -17.99
C PRO A 232 -10.34 -6.27 -18.60
N ASN A 233 -10.26 -6.30 -19.92
CA ASN A 233 -9.36 -7.22 -20.63
C ASN A 233 -7.88 -6.85 -20.47
N GLY A 234 -7.03 -7.88 -20.39
CA GLY A 234 -5.57 -7.72 -20.28
C GLY A 234 -5.08 -7.56 -18.84
N THR A 235 -3.81 -7.22 -18.66
CA THR A 235 -3.22 -6.93 -17.34
C THR A 235 -3.32 -5.45 -17.01
N PRO A 236 -3.40 -5.07 -15.72
CA PRO A 236 -3.31 -3.68 -15.32
C PRO A 236 -2.03 -3.01 -15.85
N LYS A 237 -2.17 -1.77 -16.33
CA LYS A 237 -1.06 -0.96 -16.87
C LYS A 237 -0.57 0.04 -15.82
N LYS A 238 0.60 0.63 -16.04
CA LYS A 238 1.20 1.67 -15.19
C LYS A 238 1.28 3.03 -15.89
N GLN A 239 0.14 3.53 -16.38
CA GLN A 239 0.13 4.79 -17.15
C GLN A 239 0.46 6.05 -16.34
N LEU A 240 0.36 5.98 -15.01
CA LEU A 240 0.62 7.13 -14.12
C LEU A 240 2.10 7.28 -13.72
N GLY A 241 2.97 6.34 -14.07
CA GLY A 241 4.39 6.34 -13.67
C GLY A 241 4.75 5.10 -12.86
N SER A 242 5.93 5.14 -12.23
CA SER A 242 6.39 4.06 -11.35
C SER A 242 6.97 4.58 -10.05
N GLY A 243 6.17 4.50 -8.98
CA GLY A 243 6.57 4.92 -7.65
C GLY A 243 7.57 3.95 -7.03
N ARG A 244 7.59 2.70 -7.51
CA ARG A 244 8.68 1.74 -7.22
C ARG A 244 10.06 2.26 -7.65
N GLU A 245 10.11 3.17 -8.62
CA GLU A 245 11.34 3.82 -9.10
C GLU A 245 11.49 5.27 -8.59
N GLY A 246 10.66 5.71 -7.64
CA GLY A 246 10.67 7.08 -7.11
C GLY A 246 10.02 8.11 -8.03
N GLU A 247 9.25 7.68 -9.04
CA GLU A 247 8.48 8.59 -9.89
C GLU A 247 7.06 8.77 -9.33
N HIS A 248 6.78 9.95 -8.78
CA HIS A 248 5.52 10.26 -8.11
C HIS A 248 4.78 11.44 -8.74
N THR A 249 3.50 11.58 -8.38
CA THR A 249 2.62 12.65 -8.87
C THR A 249 2.58 13.82 -7.90
N ALA A 250 2.07 14.96 -8.39
CA ALA A 250 1.83 16.13 -7.55
C ALA A 250 0.82 15.88 -6.40
N ASP A 251 -0.05 14.86 -6.53
CA ASP A 251 -0.95 14.46 -5.44
C ASP A 251 -0.15 13.93 -4.24
N PHE A 252 1.01 13.30 -4.48
CA PHE A 252 1.89 12.79 -3.42
C PHE A 252 2.72 13.88 -2.77
N ASP A 253 3.25 14.83 -3.54
CA ASP A 253 3.95 15.99 -2.99
C ASP A 253 3.06 16.71 -1.96
N GLN A 254 1.80 16.98 -2.33
CA GLN A 254 0.80 17.55 -1.44
C GLN A 254 0.56 16.67 -0.19
N ALA A 255 0.46 15.35 -0.36
CA ALA A 255 0.24 14.43 0.75
C ALA A 255 1.40 14.45 1.75
N LEU A 256 2.65 14.48 1.27
CA LEU A 256 3.84 14.52 2.12
C LEU A 256 3.96 15.85 2.87
N GLU A 257 3.61 16.97 2.25
CA GLU A 257 3.54 18.27 2.94
C GLU A 257 2.62 18.21 4.16
N VAL A 258 1.43 17.60 4.03
CA VAL A 258 0.47 17.45 5.13
C VAL A 258 0.93 16.41 6.15
N LEU A 259 1.45 15.26 5.70
CA LEU A 259 1.92 14.18 6.57
C LEU A 259 3.10 14.58 7.45
N SER A 260 3.94 15.48 6.96
CA SER A 260 5.15 15.94 7.66
C SER A 260 4.94 17.24 8.42
N GLU A 261 3.82 17.96 8.25
CA GLU A 261 3.60 19.30 8.81
C GLU A 261 3.90 19.40 10.30
N VAL A 262 3.31 18.51 11.11
CA VAL A 262 3.49 18.53 12.57
C VAL A 262 4.92 18.12 12.94
N TYR A 263 5.49 17.13 12.25
CA TYR A 263 6.84 16.65 12.49
C TYR A 263 7.87 17.76 12.22
N VAL A 264 7.79 18.40 11.06
CA VAL A 264 8.67 19.48 10.62
C VAL A 264 8.54 20.73 11.48
N SER A 265 7.40 20.92 12.16
CA SER A 265 7.20 22.05 13.07
C SER A 265 8.15 22.01 14.28
N ASP A 266 8.54 20.82 14.74
CA ASP A 266 9.58 20.60 15.76
C ASP A 266 10.13 19.17 15.69
N GLU A 267 11.18 18.96 14.88
CA GLU A 267 11.84 17.66 14.66
C GLU A 267 12.46 17.06 15.95
N ASN A 268 12.65 17.86 16.99
CA ASN A 268 13.25 17.42 18.26
C ASN A 268 12.21 17.18 19.36
N ALA A 269 10.93 17.46 19.10
CA ALA A 269 9.85 17.21 20.04
C ALA A 269 9.68 15.69 20.30
N ILE A 270 9.27 15.36 21.52
CA ILE A 270 8.89 14.00 21.91
C ILE A 270 7.38 14.02 22.09
N TRP A 271 6.67 13.28 21.23
CA TRP A 271 5.20 13.21 21.19
C TRP A 271 4.67 11.94 21.85
#